data_AF-A0A7W1TV43-F1
#
_entry.id   AF-A0A7W1TV43-F1
#
_cell.length_a   1.000
_cell.length_b   1.000
_cell.length_c   1.000
_cell.angle_alpha   90.00
_cell.angle_beta   90.00
_cell.angle_gamma   90.00
#
_symmetry.space_group_name_H-M   'P 1'
#
loop_
_entity.id
_entity.type
_entity.pdbx_description
1 polymer ?
#
loop_
_entity_poly.entity_id
_entity_poly.type
_entity_poly.pdbx_seq_one_letter_code
_entity_poly.pdbx_strand_id
1 'polypeptide(L)' 'MAERLQADETRPDPVIEAYKKDIDRTLLRERLTRTVEERFRDLMGMHAFFDEAQRVRRARQ' A
#
# COMPACT_ATOMS: atom_id res chain seq x y z
N MET A 1 23.89 -0.08 -24.43
CA MET A 1 23.56 -1.52 -24.27
C MET A 1 22.86 -1.66 -22.94
N ALA A 2 21.52 -1.56 -22.92
CA ALA A 2 20.74 -1.89 -21.73
C ALA A 2 20.60 -3.41 -21.72
N GLU A 3 21.60 -4.08 -21.14
CA GLU A 3 21.55 -5.50 -20.86
C GLU A 3 20.33 -5.72 -19.99
N ARG A 4 19.27 -6.28 -20.60
CA ARG A 4 18.05 -6.63 -19.88
C ARG A 4 18.51 -7.48 -18.70
N LEU A 5 18.17 -7.05 -17.49
CA LEU A 5 18.14 -7.90 -16.32
C LEU A 5 17.16 -9.04 -16.63
N GLN A 6 17.62 -10.04 -17.37
CA GLN A 6 17.05 -11.37 -17.32
C GLN A 6 17.45 -11.86 -15.93
N ALA A 7 16.68 -11.43 -14.94
CA ALA A 7 16.67 -12.10 -13.66
C ALA A 7 16.47 -13.57 -14.00
N ASP A 8 17.43 -14.40 -13.60
CA ASP A 8 17.26 -15.84 -13.59
C ASP A 8 15.98 -16.12 -12.79
N GLU A 9 14.85 -16.30 -13.50
CA GLU A 9 13.51 -16.32 -12.89
C GLU A 9 13.36 -17.44 -11.86
N THR A 10 14.32 -18.37 -11.84
CA THR A 10 14.32 -19.55 -10.99
C THR A 10 14.98 -19.35 -9.63
N ARG A 11 15.78 -18.28 -9.42
CA ARG A 11 16.44 -18.03 -8.13
C ARG A 11 16.17 -16.61 -7.61
N PRO A 12 15.66 -16.46 -6.37
CA PRO A 12 15.50 -15.15 -5.75
C PRO A 12 16.84 -14.42 -5.65
N ASP A 13 16.87 -13.18 -6.12
CA ASP A 13 18.05 -12.31 -6.02
C ASP A 13 18.35 -12.00 -4.55
N PRO A 14 19.58 -12.23 -4.06
CA PRO A 14 19.91 -12.07 -2.65
C PRO A 14 19.80 -10.61 -2.16
N VAL A 15 20.03 -9.63 -3.03
CA VAL A 15 19.84 -8.20 -2.69
C VAL A 15 18.35 -7.93 -2.52
N ILE A 16 17.52 -8.41 -3.44
CA ILE A 16 16.07 -8.23 -3.37
C ILE A 16 15.51 -8.89 -2.10
N GLU A 17 15.93 -10.11 -1.76
CA GLU A 17 15.45 -10.81 -0.57
C GLU A 17 15.94 -10.14 0.73
N ALA A 18 17.14 -9.55 0.75
CA ALA A 18 17.60 -8.77 1.87
C ALA A 18 16.69 -7.56 2.15
N TYR A 19 16.26 -6.83 1.11
CA TYR A 19 15.32 -5.71 1.27
C TYR A 19 13.90 -6.16 1.64
N LYS A 20 13.46 -7.33 1.19
CA LYS A 20 12.13 -7.87 1.47
C LYS A 20 11.95 -8.41 2.89
N LYS A 21 13.05 -8.75 3.57
CA LYS A 21 13.05 -9.50 4.83
C LYS A 21 12.15 -8.88 5.91
N ASP A 22 12.22 -7.57 6.06
CA ASP A 22 11.55 -6.84 7.15
C ASP A 22 10.27 -6.12 6.68
N ILE A 23 9.81 -6.39 5.45
CA ILE A 23 8.55 -5.83 4.93
C ILE A 23 7.38 -6.70 5.38
N ASP A 24 6.52 -6.15 6.24
CA ASP A 24 5.22 -6.74 6.52
C ASP A 24 4.30 -6.57 5.30
N ARG A 25 3.99 -7.68 4.63
CA ARG A 25 3.13 -7.71 3.43
C ARG A 25 1.67 -8.02 3.75
N THR A 26 1.31 -8.16 5.03
CA THR A 26 -0.05 -8.56 5.45
C THR A 26 -1.07 -7.58 4.91
N LEU A 27 -0.92 -6.29 5.21
CA LEU A 27 -1.84 -5.25 4.74
C LEU A 27 -1.79 -5.07 3.22
N LEU A 28 -0.63 -5.26 2.60
CA LEU A 28 -0.49 -5.12 1.15
C LEU A 28 -1.30 -6.22 0.44
N ARG A 29 -1.18 -7.47 0.88
CA ARG A 29 -1.93 -8.61 0.33
C ARG A 29 -3.42 -8.44 0.55
N GLU A 30 -3.84 -8.08 1.76
CA GLU A 30 -5.25 -7.85 2.09
C GLU A 30 -5.87 -6.74 1.22
N ARG A 31 -5.16 -5.64 1.00
CA ARG A 31 -5.65 -4.55 0.13
C ARG A 31 -5.68 -4.93 -1.34
N LEU A 32 -4.73 -5.75 -1.81
CA LEU A 32 -4.69 -6.21 -3.20
C LEU A 32 -5.81 -7.20 -3.54
N THR A 33 -6.39 -7.88 -2.55
CA THR A 33 -7.56 -8.76 -2.77
C THR A 33 -8.88 -8.01 -2.88
N ARG A 34 -8.94 -6.72 -2.54
CA ARG A 34 -10.19 -5.94 -2.55
C ARG A 34 -10.65 -5.57 -3.96
N THR A 35 -11.96 -5.57 -4.18
CA THR A 35 -12.56 -5.09 -5.43
C THR A 35 -12.42 -3.57 -5.56
N VAL A 36 -12.71 -3.05 -6.76
CA VAL A 36 -12.71 -1.61 -7.01
C VAL A 36 -13.71 -0.91 -6.09
N GLU A 37 -14.91 -1.45 -5.95
CA GLU A 37 -16.00 -0.90 -5.13
C GLU A 37 -15.62 -0.87 -3.64
N GLU A 38 -14.98 -1.92 -3.14
CA GLU A 38 -14.49 -1.98 -1.76
C GLU A 38 -13.45 -0.90 -1.50
N ARG A 39 -12.48 -0.72 -2.41
CA ARG A 39 -11.48 0.35 -2.30
C ARG A 39 -12.11 1.74 -2.31
N PHE A 40 -13.13 1.98 -3.13
CA PHE A 40 -13.86 3.25 -3.12
C PHE A 40 -14.60 3.46 -1.80
N ARG A 41 -15.21 2.42 -1.23
CA ARG A 41 -15.88 2.50 0.08
C ARG A 41 -14.88 2.87 1.18
N ASP A 42 -13.70 2.25 1.20
CA ASP A 42 -12.64 2.60 2.16
C ASP A 42 -12.20 4.05 2.02
N LEU A 43 -12.01 4.51 0.77
CA LEU A 43 -11.59 5.88 0.48
C LEU A 43 -12.61 6.90 0.98
N MET A 44 -13.90 6.65 0.75
CA MET A 44 -14.98 7.51 1.26
C MET A 44 -15.01 7.54 2.78
N GLY A 45 -14.82 6.39 3.44
CA GLY A 45 -14.75 6.32 4.91
C GLY A 45 -13.58 7.14 5.47
N MET A 46 -12.41 7.06 4.82
CA MET A 46 -11.24 7.84 5.19
C MET A 46 -11.47 9.35 4.98
N HIS A 47 -12.09 9.75 3.87
CA HIS A 47 -12.43 11.16 3.61
C HIS A 47 -13.37 11.72 4.68
N ALA A 48 -14.44 10.99 5.02
CA ALA A 48 -15.40 11.41 6.05
C ALA A 48 -14.74 11.60 7.42
N PHE A 49 -13.80 10.70 7.80
CA PHE A 49 -13.03 10.85 9.02
C PHE A 49 -12.19 12.14 9.02
N PHE A 50 -11.49 12.43 7.92
CA PHE A 50 -10.69 13.65 7.81
C PHE A 50 -11.53 14.92 7.85
N ASP A 51 -12.68 14.93 7.18
CA ASP A 51 -13.60 16.06 7.20
C ASP A 51 -14.06 16.36 8.64
N GLU A 52 -14.44 15.32 9.38
CA GLU A 52 -14.89 15.50 10.77
C GLU A 52 -13.74 15.96 11.68
N ALA A 53 -12.54 15.39 11.52
CA ALA A 53 -11.37 15.84 12.26
C ALA A 53 -11.06 17.33 12.00
N GLN A 54 -11.19 17.79 10.75
CA GLN A 54 -11.02 19.21 10.40
C GLN A 54 -12.12 20.09 10.98
N ARG A 55 -13.38 19.65 10.96
CA ARG A 55 -14.50 20.37 11.55
C ARG A 55 -14.26 20.60 13.04
N VAL A 56 -13.89 19.56 13.78
CA VAL A 56 -13.57 19.64 15.21
C VAL A 56 -12.39 20.57 15.47
N ARG A 57 -11.34 20.50 14.64
CA ARG A 57 -10.18 21.39 14.75
C ARG A 57 -10.55 22.87 14.58
N ARG A 58 -11.48 23.19 13.67
CA ARG A 58 -11.95 24.56 13.42
C ARG A 58 -12.84 25.06 14.56
N ALA A 59 -13.69 24.21 15.14
CA ALA A 59 -14.58 24.58 16.24
C ALA A 59 -13.84 24.84 17.58
N ARG A 60 -12.57 24.47 17.68
CA ARG A 60 -11.71 24.66 18.87
C ARG A 60 -10.72 25.83 18.75
N GLN A 61 -10.70 26.53 17.61
CA GLN A 61 -9.93 27.75 17.38
C GLN A 61 -10.85 28.96 17.54
#